data_AF-C3Y6Q1-F1
#
_entry.id   AF-C3Y6Q1-F1
#
_cell.length_a   1.000
_cell.length_b   1.000
_cell.length_c   1.000
_cell.angle_alpha   90.00
_cell.angle_beta   90.00
_cell.angle_gamma   90.00
#
_symmetry.space_group_name_H-M   'P 1'
#
loop_
_entity.id
_entity.type
_entity.pdbx_description
1 polymer ?
#
loop_
_entity_poly.entity_id
_entity_poly.type
_entity_poly.pdbx_seq_one_letter_code
_entity_poly.pdbx_strand_id
1 'polypeptide(L)'
;MSSEGKRKDRERDDGKYSKRQRHKSSSESESDDDNYVPYVPVKERRKQQLEKVQKYLQSRTVVKGQEEEKEEENETVEEITAGPKSNVSLLDQHSELKKKAEVLASVKEIAKGITYEASMRTSWTPPRHILQMPESRHDRVRKKLHILVEGDEIPPPIKTFK
;
A
#
# COMPACT_ATOMS: atom_id res chain seq x y z
N MET A 1 53.13 -11.80 46.05
CA MET A 1 53.72 -12.29 44.79
C MET A 1 52.88 -11.75 43.65
N SER A 2 53.43 -10.76 42.94
CA SER A 2 52.90 -10.26 41.67
C SER A 2 53.06 -11.31 40.58
N SER A 3 52.10 -11.35 39.65
CA SER A 3 52.41 -11.66 38.25
C SER A 3 51.26 -11.18 37.37
N GLU A 4 51.56 -10.11 36.64
CA GLU A 4 50.80 -9.51 35.55
C GLU A 4 50.49 -10.46 34.39
N GLY A 5 49.34 -10.19 33.74
CA GLY A 5 49.27 -9.87 32.31
C GLY A 5 49.38 -11.01 31.30
N LYS A 6 48.38 -11.12 30.42
CA LYS A 6 48.45 -10.55 29.05
C LYS A 6 47.15 -10.83 28.27
N ARG A 7 46.59 -9.75 27.74
CA ARG A 7 45.52 -9.73 26.73
C ARG A 7 46.07 -10.37 25.45
N LYS A 8 45.31 -11.26 24.81
CA LYS A 8 45.66 -11.81 23.49
C LYS A 8 44.87 -11.06 22.43
N ASP A 9 45.60 -10.28 21.65
CA ASP A 9 45.10 -9.37 20.62
C ASP A 9 44.40 -10.11 19.47
N ARG A 10 43.39 -9.45 18.90
CA ARG A 10 42.72 -9.84 17.65
C ARG A 10 43.54 -9.31 16.49
N GLU A 11 44.20 -10.21 15.77
CA GLU A 11 44.86 -9.86 14.51
C GLU A 11 43.80 -9.59 13.42
N ARG A 12 43.89 -8.41 12.81
CA ARG A 12 43.19 -8.07 11.55
C ARG A 12 44.10 -8.56 10.43
N ASP A 13 43.54 -9.33 9.49
CA ASP A 13 44.27 -9.80 8.31
C ASP A 13 44.10 -8.80 7.16
N ASP A 14 45.22 -8.45 6.56
CA ASP A 14 45.42 -7.27 5.73
C ASP A 14 45.20 -7.60 4.26
N GLY A 15 44.38 -6.79 3.58
CA GLY A 15 43.96 -6.99 2.20
C GLY A 15 45.13 -7.08 1.20
N LYS A 16 45.28 -8.24 0.55
CA LYS A 16 46.10 -8.43 -0.65
C LYS A 16 45.33 -7.93 -1.89
N TYR A 17 45.57 -6.69 -2.30
CA TYR A 17 45.07 -6.18 -3.59
C TYR A 17 46.03 -6.56 -4.73
N SER A 18 45.61 -7.52 -5.58
CA SER A 18 46.32 -7.89 -6.80
C SER A 18 46.15 -6.81 -7.89
N LYS A 19 47.26 -6.30 -8.41
CA LYS A 19 47.30 -5.30 -9.49
C LYS A 19 46.93 -5.96 -10.83
N ARG A 20 45.67 -5.82 -11.28
CA ARG A 20 45.24 -6.27 -12.62
C ARG A 20 45.60 -5.24 -13.69
N GLN A 21 46.41 -5.65 -14.67
CA GLN A 21 46.69 -4.90 -15.88
C GLN A 21 45.41 -4.70 -16.71
N ARG A 22 45.13 -3.45 -17.12
CA ARG A 22 44.02 -3.11 -18.03
C ARG A 22 44.44 -3.41 -19.47
N HIS A 23 43.83 -4.41 -20.09
CA HIS A 23 43.78 -4.52 -21.55
C HIS A 23 42.73 -3.55 -22.10
N LYS A 24 43.12 -2.77 -23.10
CA LYS A 24 42.29 -1.83 -23.86
C LYS A 24 41.58 -2.61 -24.98
N SER A 25 40.26 -2.78 -24.89
CA SER A 25 39.44 -3.17 -26.03
C SER A 25 38.74 -1.93 -26.58
N SER A 26 38.90 -1.70 -27.88
CA SER A 26 38.20 -0.67 -28.64
C SER A 26 36.73 -1.05 -28.74
N SER A 27 35.84 -0.19 -28.24
CA SER A 27 34.39 -0.31 -28.40
C SER A 27 33.98 0.78 -29.36
N GLU A 28 33.68 0.41 -30.60
CA GLU A 28 32.99 1.27 -31.54
C GLU A 28 31.60 1.56 -30.94
N SER A 29 31.33 2.83 -30.63
CA SER A 29 30.06 3.29 -30.10
C SER A 29 29.16 3.63 -31.27
N GLU A 30 28.17 2.78 -31.56
CA GLU A 30 27.02 3.20 -32.34
C GLU A 30 26.27 4.27 -31.53
N SER A 31 26.14 5.45 -32.11
CA SER A 31 25.61 6.65 -31.48
C SER A 31 24.10 6.51 -31.27
N ASP A 32 23.63 6.67 -30.02
CA ASP A 32 22.21 6.71 -29.62
C ASP A 32 21.46 7.98 -30.12
N ASP A 33 22.02 8.65 -31.15
CA ASP A 33 21.59 9.94 -31.69
C ASP A 33 20.36 9.81 -32.62
N ASP A 34 20.13 8.63 -33.19
CA ASP A 34 19.04 8.40 -34.15
C ASP A 34 17.67 8.17 -33.49
N ASN A 35 17.61 8.05 -32.16
CA ASN A 35 16.35 7.89 -31.41
C ASN A 35 15.86 9.22 -30.78
N TYR A 36 16.30 10.36 -31.32
CA TYR A 36 15.85 11.67 -30.89
C TYR A 36 14.37 11.88 -31.25
N VAL A 37 13.51 11.84 -30.23
CA VAL A 37 12.11 12.27 -30.34
C VAL A 37 12.06 13.76 -30.02
N PRO A 38 11.79 14.64 -31.01
CA PRO A 38 11.74 16.08 -30.78
C PRO A 38 10.77 16.40 -29.65
N TYR A 39 11.20 17.25 -28.71
CA TYR A 39 10.38 17.63 -27.57
C TYR A 39 9.09 18.32 -28.04
N VAL A 40 7.97 17.63 -27.88
CA VAL A 40 6.63 18.23 -28.01
C VAL A 40 6.26 18.82 -26.64
N PRO A 41 6.08 20.15 -26.53
CA PRO A 41 5.65 20.82 -25.31
C PRO A 41 4.45 20.13 -24.68
N VAL A 42 4.44 20.05 -23.35
CA VAL A 42 3.42 19.32 -22.58
C VAL A 42 1.99 19.79 -22.92
N LYS A 43 1.81 21.09 -23.23
CA LYS A 43 0.53 21.65 -23.66
C LYS A 43 0.05 21.07 -25.00
N GLU A 44 0.95 20.94 -25.96
CA GLU A 44 0.66 20.37 -27.27
C GLU A 44 0.40 18.87 -27.18
N ARG A 45 1.18 18.16 -26.35
CA ARG A 45 0.98 16.73 -26.10
C ARG A 45 -0.41 16.44 -25.52
N ARG A 46 -0.86 17.25 -24.53
CA ARG A 46 -2.22 17.14 -23.97
C ARG A 46 -3.29 17.45 -25.01
N LYS A 47 -3.10 18.49 -25.83
CA LYS A 47 -4.02 18.85 -26.92
C LYS A 47 -4.15 17.70 -27.94
N GLN A 48 -3.04 17.11 -28.37
CA GLN A 48 -3.02 15.98 -29.31
C GLN A 48 -3.73 14.74 -28.74
N GLN A 49 -3.57 14.46 -27.43
CA GLN A 49 -4.29 13.36 -26.78
C GLN A 49 -5.80 13.61 -26.74
N LEU A 50 -6.23 14.83 -26.38
CA LEU A 50 -7.65 15.20 -26.36
C LEU A 50 -8.28 15.14 -27.75
N GLU A 51 -7.60 15.65 -28.78
CA GLU A 51 -8.08 15.57 -30.17
C GLU A 51 -8.18 14.12 -30.66
N LYS A 52 -7.23 13.24 -30.30
CA LYS A 52 -7.32 11.80 -30.61
C LYS A 52 -8.53 11.15 -29.95
N VAL A 53 -8.78 11.44 -28.67
CA VAL A 53 -9.96 10.95 -27.94
C VAL A 53 -11.25 11.49 -28.56
N GLN A 54 -11.30 12.77 -28.91
CA GLN A 54 -12.46 13.38 -29.56
C GLN A 54 -12.75 12.75 -30.93
N LYS A 55 -11.71 12.54 -31.77
CA LYS A 55 -11.85 11.86 -33.06
C LYS A 55 -12.33 10.42 -32.90
N TYR A 56 -11.81 9.70 -31.91
CA TYR A 56 -12.23 8.32 -31.61
C TYR A 56 -13.69 8.25 -31.14
N LEU A 57 -14.12 9.21 -30.32
CA LEU A 57 -15.52 9.35 -29.91
C LEU A 57 -16.44 9.64 -31.10
N GLN A 58 -16.04 10.55 -31.99
CA GLN A 58 -16.79 10.88 -33.20
C GLN A 58 -16.87 9.70 -34.17
N SER A 59 -15.79 8.94 -34.36
CA SER A 59 -15.82 7.72 -35.17
C SER A 59 -16.69 6.63 -34.53
N ARG A 60 -16.71 6.53 -33.19
CA ARG A 60 -17.60 5.60 -32.47
C ARG A 60 -19.07 5.97 -32.64
N THR A 61 -19.42 7.25 -32.68
CA THR A 61 -20.81 7.69 -32.90
C THR A 61 -21.34 7.40 -34.30
N VAL A 62 -20.47 7.34 -35.33
CA VAL A 62 -20.88 6.99 -36.70
C VAL A 62 -21.12 5.49 -36.87
N VAL A 63 -20.44 4.64 -36.09
CA VAL A 63 -20.60 3.18 -36.12
C VAL A 63 -21.74 2.68 -35.22
N LYS A 64 -22.16 3.47 -34.22
CA LYS A 64 -23.24 3.14 -33.26
C LYS A 64 -24.65 3.37 -33.83
N GLY A 65 -24.85 3.05 -35.11
CA GLY A 65 -26.16 2.99 -35.77
C GLY A 65 -26.74 1.58 -35.87
N GLN A 66 -25.97 0.55 -35.52
CA GLN A 66 -26.45 -0.83 -35.45
C GLN A 66 -25.82 -1.53 -34.24
N GLU A 67 -26.68 -2.22 -33.50
CA GLU A 67 -26.43 -3.21 -32.45
C GLU A 67 -26.40 -2.73 -30.98
N GLU A 68 -27.33 -3.34 -30.25
CA GLU A 68 -27.79 -3.12 -28.89
C GLU A 68 -26.92 -3.85 -27.86
N GLU A 69 -26.92 -3.26 -26.67
CA GLU A 69 -26.96 -3.88 -25.33
C GLU A 69 -26.09 -5.12 -25.04
N LYS A 70 -25.03 -4.89 -24.25
CA LYS A 70 -24.71 -5.71 -23.07
C LYS A 70 -24.17 -4.82 -21.96
N GLU A 71 -24.93 -4.74 -20.87
CA GLU A 71 -24.46 -4.21 -19.59
C GLU A 71 -23.64 -5.31 -18.91
N GLU A 72 -22.34 -5.10 -18.77
CA GLU A 72 -21.51 -5.87 -17.85
C GLU A 72 -21.42 -5.08 -16.54
N GLU A 73 -22.23 -5.48 -15.56
CA GLU A 73 -22.06 -5.08 -14.17
C GLU A 73 -20.73 -5.65 -13.64
N ASN A 74 -19.66 -4.87 -13.73
CA ASN A 74 -18.46 -5.13 -12.96
C ASN A 74 -18.69 -4.60 -11.53
N GLU A 75 -18.67 -5.51 -10.56
CA GLU A 75 -18.59 -5.21 -9.13
C GLU A 75 -17.34 -4.36 -8.85
N THR A 76 -17.49 -3.03 -8.91
CA THR A 76 -16.49 -2.10 -8.40
C THR A 76 -16.52 -2.18 -6.87
N VAL A 77 -15.57 -2.92 -6.29
CA VAL A 77 -15.20 -2.74 -4.89
C VAL A 77 -14.67 -1.31 -4.77
N GLU A 78 -15.56 -0.37 -4.44
CA GLU A 78 -15.23 1.04 -4.29
C GLU A 78 -14.25 1.19 -3.12
N GLU A 79 -12.97 1.32 -3.45
CA GLU A 79 -11.96 1.87 -2.56
C GLU A 79 -12.53 3.16 -1.96
N ILE A 80 -12.70 3.18 -0.63
CA ILE A 80 -13.23 4.33 0.11
C ILE A 80 -12.19 5.45 -0.01
N THR A 81 -12.26 6.21 -1.09
CA THR A 81 -11.46 7.42 -1.27
C THR A 81 -11.99 8.44 -0.27
N ALA A 82 -11.27 8.58 0.85
CA ALA A 82 -11.63 9.48 1.94
C ALA A 82 -11.42 10.94 1.51
N GLY A 83 -12.35 11.47 0.71
CA GLY A 83 -12.35 12.86 0.24
C GLY A 83 -13.71 13.28 -0.30
N PRO A 84 -14.03 14.59 -0.31
CA PRO A 84 -15.29 15.09 -0.85
C PRO A 84 -15.42 14.73 -2.34
N LYS A 85 -16.43 13.93 -2.69
CA LYS A 85 -16.77 13.64 -4.09
C LYS A 85 -17.41 14.90 -4.69
N SER A 86 -16.62 15.74 -5.37
CA SER A 86 -17.10 17.00 -5.96
C SER A 86 -18.06 16.82 -7.14
N ASN A 87 -18.16 15.61 -7.68
CA ASN A 87 -18.95 15.22 -8.85
C ASN A 87 -20.34 14.67 -8.51
N VAL A 88 -20.73 14.61 -7.23
CA VAL A 88 -22.03 14.10 -6.79
C VAL A 88 -22.76 15.13 -5.94
N SER A 89 -24.07 15.23 -6.14
CA SER A 89 -24.94 16.11 -5.37
C SER A 89 -24.87 15.76 -3.88
N LEU A 90 -24.94 16.78 -3.01
CA LEU A 90 -24.99 16.58 -1.55
C LEU A 90 -26.15 15.66 -1.13
N LEU A 91 -27.29 15.77 -1.82
CA LEU A 91 -28.47 14.93 -1.59
C LEU A 91 -28.19 13.47 -1.97
N ASP A 92 -27.50 13.25 -3.09
CA ASP A 92 -27.15 11.92 -3.55
C ASP A 92 -26.12 11.27 -2.64
N GLN A 93 -25.09 12.02 -2.21
CA GLN A 93 -24.11 11.59 -1.20
C GLN A 93 -24.80 11.11 0.09
N HIS A 94 -25.78 11.86 0.59
CA HIS A 94 -26.55 11.47 1.77
C HIS A 94 -27.34 10.17 1.53
N SER A 95 -27.98 10.05 0.37
CA SER A 95 -28.74 8.85 0.02
C SER A 95 -27.85 7.62 -0.11
N GLU A 96 -26.65 7.76 -0.67
CA GLU A 96 -25.64 6.70 -0.80
C GLU A 96 -25.15 6.25 0.57
N LEU A 97 -24.80 7.18 1.46
CA LEU A 97 -24.35 6.89 2.81
C LEU A 97 -25.44 6.16 3.62
N LYS A 98 -26.69 6.59 3.49
CA LYS A 98 -27.83 5.95 4.15
C LYS A 98 -28.03 4.51 3.66
N LYS A 99 -28.02 4.28 2.34
CA LYS A 99 -28.10 2.93 1.75
C LYS A 99 -26.96 2.04 2.24
N LYS A 100 -25.72 2.55 2.24
CA LYS A 100 -24.54 1.81 2.73
C LYS A 100 -24.68 1.40 4.21
N ALA A 101 -25.23 2.27 5.05
CA ALA A 101 -25.49 1.95 6.46
C ALA A 101 -26.59 0.89 6.63
N GLU A 102 -27.64 0.94 5.80
CA GLU A 102 -28.71 -0.07 5.79
C GLU A 102 -28.20 -1.45 5.35
N VAL A 103 -27.23 -1.51 4.42
CA VAL A 103 -26.62 -2.76 3.94
C VAL A 103 -25.75 -3.44 5.00
N LEU A 104 -25.14 -2.69 5.92
CA LEU A 104 -24.34 -3.29 7.01
C LEU A 104 -25.20 -4.11 7.99
N ALA A 105 -26.50 -3.82 8.06
CA ALA A 105 -27.43 -4.62 8.85
C ALA A 105 -27.89 -5.84 8.02
N SER A 106 -27.81 -7.03 8.60
CA SER A 106 -28.33 -8.22 7.93
C SER A 106 -29.84 -8.11 7.79
N VAL A 107 -30.42 -8.52 6.65
CA VAL A 107 -31.89 -8.57 6.44
C VAL A 107 -32.60 -9.32 7.58
N LYS A 108 -31.95 -10.34 8.15
CA LYS A 108 -32.43 -11.11 9.29
C LYS A 108 -32.53 -10.29 10.59
N GLU A 109 -31.67 -9.30 10.77
CA GLU A 109 -31.66 -8.42 11.94
C GLU A 109 -32.71 -7.32 11.81
N ILE A 110 -32.82 -6.73 10.61
CA ILE A 110 -33.83 -5.72 10.28
C ILE A 110 -35.24 -6.28 10.49
N ALA A 111 -35.53 -7.49 9.96
CA ALA A 111 -36.84 -8.13 10.11
C ALA A 111 -37.19 -8.45 11.57
N LYS A 112 -36.18 -8.62 12.43
CA LYS A 112 -36.36 -8.86 13.87
C LYS A 112 -36.40 -7.58 14.69
N GLY A 113 -36.24 -6.40 14.07
CA GLY A 113 -36.22 -5.11 14.75
C GLY A 113 -35.08 -4.98 15.76
N ILE A 114 -33.94 -5.65 15.55
CA ILE A 114 -32.81 -5.60 16.49
C ILE A 114 -32.02 -4.30 16.25
N THR A 115 -32.02 -3.41 17.24
CA THR A 115 -31.20 -2.20 17.26
C THR A 115 -30.04 -2.36 18.24
N TYR A 116 -28.81 -2.23 17.75
CA TYR A 116 -27.61 -2.31 18.57
C TYR A 116 -27.30 -0.93 19.17
N GLU A 117 -27.71 -0.70 20.42
CA GLU A 117 -27.48 0.58 21.13
C GLU A 117 -26.10 0.65 21.81
N ALA A 118 -25.55 -0.49 22.20
CA ALA A 118 -24.25 -0.58 22.85
C ALA A 118 -23.21 -1.19 21.90
N SER A 119 -21.96 -0.73 22.01
CA SER A 119 -20.85 -1.40 21.35
C SER A 119 -20.73 -2.84 21.84
N MET A 120 -20.41 -3.76 20.93
CA MET A 120 -20.23 -5.16 21.30
C MET A 120 -19.10 -5.29 22.33
N ARG A 121 -19.32 -6.11 23.36
CA ARG A 121 -18.26 -6.43 24.33
C ARG A 121 -17.12 -7.13 23.58
N THR A 122 -15.95 -6.52 23.57
CA THR A 122 -14.75 -7.15 23.02
C THR A 122 -14.37 -8.33 23.93
N SER A 123 -14.26 -9.52 23.35
CA SER A 123 -13.82 -10.75 24.04
C SER A 123 -12.37 -11.11 23.73
N TRP A 124 -11.63 -10.20 23.08
CA TRP A 124 -10.25 -10.45 22.71
C TRP A 124 -9.36 -10.40 23.95
N THR A 125 -8.61 -11.49 24.18
CA THR A 125 -7.63 -11.59 25.26
C THR A 125 -6.38 -12.24 24.70
N PRO A 126 -5.18 -11.68 24.92
CA PRO A 126 -3.95 -12.26 24.41
C PRO A 126 -3.67 -13.64 25.02
N PRO A 127 -2.93 -14.53 24.32
CA PRO A 127 -2.63 -15.88 24.82
C PRO A 127 -1.97 -15.88 26.21
N ARG A 128 -2.40 -16.81 27.08
CA ARG A 128 -1.93 -16.90 28.47
C ARG A 128 -0.41 -16.96 28.62
N HIS A 129 0.26 -17.70 27.74
CA HIS A 129 1.71 -17.87 27.82
C HIS A 129 2.47 -16.57 27.57
N ILE A 130 1.87 -15.61 26.84
CA ILE A 130 2.43 -14.27 26.63
C ILE A 130 2.13 -13.39 27.85
N LEU A 131 0.90 -13.45 28.40
CA LEU A 131 0.55 -12.71 29.61
C LEU A 131 1.40 -13.07 30.83
N GLN A 132 1.86 -14.32 30.93
CA GLN A 132 2.74 -14.78 32.00
C GLN A 132 4.20 -14.33 31.83
N MET A 133 4.57 -13.78 30.66
CA MET A 133 5.93 -13.27 30.45
C MET A 133 6.12 -11.91 31.13
N PRO A 134 7.35 -11.60 31.60
CA PRO A 134 7.62 -10.31 32.21
C PRO A 134 7.61 -9.18 31.17
N GLU A 135 7.17 -7.99 31.56
CA GLU A 135 7.08 -6.81 30.68
C GLU A 135 8.43 -6.45 30.03
N SER A 136 9.55 -6.67 30.72
CA SER A 136 10.90 -6.46 30.15
C SER A 136 11.16 -7.29 28.89
N ARG A 137 10.51 -8.47 28.79
CA ARG A 137 10.56 -9.28 27.56
C ARG A 137 9.76 -8.60 26.45
N HIS A 138 8.57 -8.08 26.74
CA HIS A 138 7.72 -7.34 25.80
C HIS A 138 8.45 -6.12 25.25
N ASP A 139 9.05 -5.30 26.11
CA ASP A 139 9.81 -4.12 25.70
C ASP A 139 11.03 -4.45 24.85
N ARG A 140 11.72 -5.55 25.17
CA ARG A 140 12.81 -6.05 24.33
C ARG A 140 12.32 -6.44 22.95
N VAL A 141 11.12 -7.03 22.83
CA VAL A 141 10.51 -7.31 21.52
C VAL A 141 10.17 -6.00 20.81
N ARG A 142 9.51 -5.06 21.49
CA ARG A 142 9.14 -3.75 20.94
C ARG A 142 10.38 -3.02 20.40
N LYS A 143 11.44 -2.92 21.19
CA LYS A 143 12.71 -2.31 20.79
C LYS A 143 13.39 -3.05 19.64
N LYS A 144 13.44 -4.38 19.67
CA LYS A 144 14.05 -5.20 18.60
C LYS A 144 13.32 -5.03 17.27
N LEU A 145 12.00 -4.85 17.31
CA LEU A 145 11.14 -4.69 16.14
C LEU A 145 10.84 -3.22 15.82
N HIS A 146 11.47 -2.28 16.53
CA HIS A 146 11.24 -0.83 16.37
C HIS A 146 9.74 -0.43 16.47
N ILE A 147 9.00 -1.10 17.35
CA ILE A 147 7.59 -0.79 17.61
C ILE A 147 7.54 0.40 18.58
N LEU A 148 6.98 1.50 18.12
CA LEU A 148 6.62 2.65 18.93
C LEU A 148 5.19 2.45 19.41
N VAL A 149 4.94 2.66 20.70
CA VAL A 149 3.60 2.52 21.26
C VAL A 149 3.26 3.73 22.12
N GLU A 150 2.04 4.24 21.95
CA GLU A 150 1.46 5.35 22.70
C GLU A 150 0.09 4.92 23.24
N GLY A 151 -0.29 5.44 24.40
CA GLY A 151 -1.55 5.13 25.07
C GLY A 151 -1.42 4.20 26.28
N ASP A 152 -2.55 3.95 26.94
CA ASP A 152 -2.67 3.11 28.13
C ASP A 152 -3.09 1.68 27.76
N GLU A 153 -2.80 0.70 28.63
CA GLU A 153 -3.17 -0.73 28.45
C GLU A 153 -2.67 -1.38 27.14
N ILE A 154 -1.37 -1.22 26.85
CA ILE A 154 -0.75 -1.76 25.64
C ILE A 154 -0.71 -3.30 25.67
N PRO A 155 -1.30 -4.00 24.68
CA PRO A 155 -1.24 -5.45 24.63
C PRO A 155 0.21 -5.96 24.38
N PRO A 156 0.54 -7.16 24.85
CA PRO A 156 1.89 -7.70 24.69
C PRO A 156 2.16 -8.11 23.23
N PRO A 157 3.37 -7.88 22.71
CA PRO A 157 3.71 -8.19 21.32
C PRO A 157 3.84 -9.70 21.12
N ILE A 158 3.12 -10.23 20.13
CA ILE A 158 3.12 -11.65 19.75
C ILE A 158 4.10 -11.86 18.59
N LYS A 159 5.00 -12.84 18.72
CA LYS A 159 6.00 -13.17 17.67
C LYS A 159 5.53 -14.26 16.71
N THR A 160 4.59 -15.10 17.14
CA THR A 160 4.15 -16.30 16.43
C THR A 160 2.66 -16.50 16.64
N PHE A 161 1.93 -16.92 15.60
CA PHE A 161 0.49 -17.22 15.68
C PHE A 161 0.16 -18.62 16.21
N LYS A 162 1.19 -19.40 16.57
CA LYS A 162 1.06 -20.73 17.15
C LYS A 162 0.88 -20.66 18.66
#